data_AF-A0A2K3MRQ4-F1
#
_entry.id   AF-A0A2K3MRQ4-F1
#
_cell.length_a   1.000
_cell.length_b   1.000
_cell.length_c   1.000
_cell.angle_alpha   90.00
_cell.angle_beta   90.00
_cell.angle_gamma   90.00
#
_symmetry.space_group_name_H-M   'P 1'
#
loop_
_entity.id
_entity.type
_entity.pdbx_description
1 polymer ?
#
loop_
_entity_poly.entity_id
_entity_poly.type
_entity_poly.pdbx_seq_one_letter_code
_entity_poly.pdbx_strand_id
1 'polypeptide(L)'
;MNKCLGSLCILLLLLLVEAAPQGSLITQLPGFNGKFLSNHYSGYISIDGNAENGKNLFYYFASSERNPSKDPVVLWLNGGPGCSSFDGFVYEHGPFNFVAAKSKEKLPTLHNNPYSWSKVSNIIYLDSPTGVGLSYSKNTTKYSTGDVQTASDTHAFLLKWFEEFPEFQANPFYVSGESYAGIYVPTLAFEIAKGIRSLTKPVINLK
;
A
#
# COMPACT_ATOMS: atom_id res chain seq x y z
N MET A 1 -57.79 -13.92 25.24
CA MET A 1 -56.58 -13.67 26.06
C MET A 1 -55.36 -13.85 25.17
N ASN A 2 -54.78 -12.73 24.74
CA ASN A 2 -53.68 -12.66 23.77
C ASN A 2 -52.37 -13.13 24.41
N LYS A 3 -51.64 -14.03 23.75
CA LYS A 3 -50.23 -14.30 24.07
C LYS A 3 -49.36 -13.55 23.07
N CYS A 4 -48.56 -12.61 23.59
CA CYS A 4 -47.54 -11.86 22.87
C CYS A 4 -46.50 -12.80 22.23
N LEU A 5 -46.28 -12.64 20.93
CA LEU A 5 -45.11 -13.15 20.22
C LEU A 5 -43.95 -12.18 20.50
N GLY A 6 -42.99 -12.59 21.32
CA GLY A 6 -41.76 -11.83 21.54
C GLY A 6 -40.86 -11.94 20.31
N SER A 7 -40.69 -10.85 19.58
CA SER A 7 -39.73 -10.76 18.48
C SER A 7 -38.33 -10.56 19.06
N LEU A 8 -37.46 -11.56 18.89
CA LEU A 8 -36.06 -11.50 19.29
C LEU A 8 -35.27 -10.74 18.21
N CYS A 9 -35.10 -9.43 18.38
CA CYS A 9 -34.18 -8.63 17.55
C CYS A 9 -32.73 -9.06 17.85
N ILE A 10 -32.14 -9.86 16.98
CA ILE A 10 -30.70 -10.12 16.98
C ILE A 10 -30.03 -8.88 16.38
N LEU A 11 -29.49 -8.03 17.25
CA LEU A 11 -28.63 -6.92 16.86
C LEU A 11 -27.28 -7.53 16.43
N LEU A 12 -27.05 -7.68 15.12
CA LEU A 12 -25.72 -7.99 14.60
C LEU A 12 -24.83 -6.77 14.81
N LEU A 13 -24.03 -6.78 15.87
CA LEU A 13 -22.88 -5.89 16.00
C LEU A 13 -21.87 -6.30 14.93
N LEU A 14 -21.90 -5.60 13.79
CA LEU A 14 -20.82 -5.65 12.80
C LEU A 14 -19.59 -5.02 13.45
N LEU A 15 -18.76 -5.85 14.08
CA LEU A 15 -17.40 -5.48 14.43
C LEU A 15 -16.67 -5.25 13.10
N LEU A 16 -16.23 -4.02 12.86
CA LEU A 16 -15.25 -3.74 11.81
C LEU A 16 -13.96 -4.43 12.24
N VAL A 17 -13.76 -5.66 11.75
CA VAL A 17 -12.51 -6.39 11.94
C VAL A 17 -11.52 -5.84 10.94
N GLU A 18 -10.47 -5.19 11.44
CA GLU A 18 -9.30 -4.83 10.65
C GLU A 18 -8.56 -6.13 10.34
N ALA A 19 -8.57 -6.55 9.07
CA ALA A 19 -7.99 -7.82 8.64
C ALA A 19 -6.49 -7.71 8.31
N ALA A 20 -5.94 -6.47 8.36
CA ALA A 20 -4.55 -6.17 8.15
C ALA A 20 -3.61 -7.11 8.93
N PRO A 21 -2.49 -7.57 8.33
CA PRO A 21 -1.54 -8.45 9.01
C PRO A 21 -1.00 -7.81 10.30
N GLN A 22 -1.25 -8.43 11.45
CA GLN A 22 -0.88 -7.87 12.76
C GLN A 22 0.62 -7.60 12.91
N GLY A 23 1.46 -8.40 12.23
CA GLY A 23 2.93 -8.22 12.20
C GLY A 23 3.41 -7.05 11.35
N SER A 24 2.55 -6.45 10.54
CA SER A 24 2.90 -5.34 9.65
C SER A 24 2.62 -3.97 10.26
N LEU A 25 1.82 -3.89 11.35
CA LEU A 25 1.48 -2.63 12.00
C LEU A 25 2.72 -1.96 12.59
N ILE A 26 2.98 -0.73 12.17
CA ILE A 26 4.03 0.11 12.70
C ILE A 26 3.47 0.88 13.88
N THR A 27 4.05 0.65 15.07
CA THR A 27 3.64 1.34 16.31
C THR A 27 4.55 2.52 16.67
N GLN A 28 5.75 2.56 16.10
CA GLN A 28 6.75 3.62 16.34
C GLN A 28 7.70 3.75 15.14
N LEU A 29 8.17 4.97 14.89
CA LEU A 29 9.23 5.25 13.92
C LEU A 29 10.40 5.96 14.62
N PRO A 30 11.65 5.51 14.43
CA PRO A 30 12.80 6.22 14.97
C PRO A 30 12.84 7.68 14.48
N GLY A 31 13.07 8.61 15.40
CA GLY A 31 13.08 10.05 15.11
C GLY A 31 11.70 10.73 15.14
N PHE A 32 10.61 9.99 15.30
CA PHE A 32 9.26 10.54 15.50
C PHE A 32 8.79 10.33 16.95
N ASN A 33 8.58 11.42 17.69
CA ASN A 33 8.17 11.37 19.10
C ASN A 33 6.66 11.66 19.30
N GLY A 34 5.89 11.78 18.23
CA GLY A 34 4.46 12.04 18.27
C GLY A 34 3.61 10.77 18.25
N LYS A 35 2.29 10.93 18.33
CA LYS A 35 1.32 9.87 18.00
C LYS A 35 1.03 9.91 16.50
N PHE A 36 0.99 8.76 15.83
CA PHE A 36 0.53 8.70 14.44
C PHE A 36 -0.91 9.20 14.32
N LEU A 37 -1.18 9.92 13.22
CA LEU A 37 -2.49 10.48 12.91
C LEU A 37 -3.42 9.45 12.24
N SER A 38 -2.86 8.34 11.76
CA SER A 38 -3.57 7.20 11.20
C SER A 38 -2.78 5.90 11.45
N ASN A 39 -3.28 4.76 10.98
CA ASN A 39 -2.54 3.49 11.04
C ASN A 39 -1.52 3.41 9.90
N HIS A 40 -0.34 2.87 10.21
CA HIS A 40 0.77 2.68 9.26
C HIS A 40 1.16 1.20 9.25
N TYR A 41 1.44 0.66 8.07
CA TYR A 41 1.84 -0.72 7.89
C TYR A 41 3.06 -0.80 6.96
N SER A 42 3.94 -1.76 7.19
CA SER A 42 4.94 -2.12 6.19
C SER A 42 5.17 -3.61 6.17
N GLY A 43 5.55 -4.13 5.02
CA GLY A 43 5.81 -5.54 4.88
C GLY A 43 6.19 -5.91 3.46
N TYR A 44 6.10 -7.20 3.19
CA TYR A 44 6.44 -7.80 1.91
C TYR A 44 5.26 -8.62 1.41
N ILE A 45 4.98 -8.51 0.11
CA ILE A 45 4.08 -9.43 -0.58
C ILE A 45 4.91 -10.29 -1.53
N SER A 46 4.80 -11.61 -1.36
CA SER A 46 5.40 -12.59 -2.27
C SER A 46 4.45 -12.86 -3.43
N ILE A 47 4.74 -12.27 -4.60
CA ILE A 47 3.83 -12.32 -5.75
C ILE A 47 3.81 -13.69 -6.45
N ASP A 48 4.89 -14.47 -6.31
CA ASP A 48 5.01 -15.81 -6.87
C ASP A 48 4.54 -16.93 -5.90
N GLY A 49 4.07 -16.57 -4.70
CA GLY A 49 3.71 -17.54 -3.65
C GLY A 49 4.90 -18.32 -3.06
N ASN A 50 6.13 -17.99 -3.45
CA ASN A 50 7.35 -18.61 -2.94
C ASN A 50 8.17 -17.53 -2.21
N ALA A 51 8.02 -17.42 -0.89
CA ALA A 51 8.73 -16.38 -0.13
C ALA A 51 10.27 -16.51 -0.19
N GLU A 52 10.79 -17.72 -0.41
CA GLU A 52 12.23 -17.96 -0.39
C GLU A 52 12.91 -17.50 -1.69
N ASN A 53 12.38 -17.92 -2.84
CA ASN A 53 12.99 -17.69 -4.17
C ASN A 53 12.07 -16.91 -5.13
N GLY A 54 10.94 -16.41 -4.62
CA GLY A 54 10.00 -15.54 -5.30
C GLY A 54 10.44 -14.08 -5.35
N LYS A 55 9.70 -13.30 -6.12
CA LYS A 55 9.71 -11.84 -6.04
C LYS A 55 8.94 -11.41 -4.79
N ASN A 56 9.63 -10.74 -3.87
CA ASN A 56 9.05 -10.18 -2.65
C ASN A 56 9.08 -8.66 -2.76
N LEU A 57 7.92 -8.03 -2.93
CA LEU A 57 7.83 -6.58 -3.08
C LEU A 57 7.53 -5.92 -1.74
N PHE A 58 8.38 -4.97 -1.35
CA PHE A 58 8.23 -4.15 -0.15
C PHE A 58 7.20 -3.05 -0.39
N TYR A 59 6.35 -2.83 0.60
CA TYR A 59 5.46 -1.69 0.64
C TYR A 59 5.51 -0.97 1.99
N TYR A 60 5.25 0.33 1.94
CA TYR A 60 4.81 1.11 3.08
C TYR A 60 3.41 1.63 2.81
N PHE A 61 2.48 1.40 3.75
CA PHE A 61 1.10 1.82 3.66
C PHE A 61 0.76 2.78 4.80
N ALA A 62 0.21 3.95 4.48
CA ALA A 62 -0.39 4.86 5.45
C ALA A 62 -1.88 4.99 5.17
N SER A 63 -2.70 4.56 6.13
CA SER A 63 -4.16 4.73 6.03
C SER A 63 -4.54 6.21 6.10
N SER A 64 -5.72 6.54 5.58
CA SER A 64 -6.18 7.92 5.57
C SER A 64 -6.40 8.49 6.96
N GLU A 65 -5.94 9.72 7.18
CA GLU A 65 -6.15 10.47 8.42
C GLU A 65 -7.59 11.02 8.54
N ARG A 66 -8.36 11.03 7.44
CA ARG A 66 -9.73 11.55 7.41
C ARG A 66 -10.76 10.44 7.58
N ASN A 67 -10.91 9.56 6.60
CA ASN A 67 -11.81 8.42 6.71
C ASN A 67 -11.30 7.22 5.89
N PRO A 68 -10.50 6.32 6.48
CA PRO A 68 -9.86 5.23 5.75
C PRO A 68 -10.87 4.27 5.11
N SER A 69 -12.06 4.09 5.69
CA SER A 69 -13.13 3.23 5.13
C SER A 69 -13.84 3.79 3.89
N LYS A 70 -13.65 5.08 3.57
CA LYS A 70 -14.32 5.77 2.45
C LYS A 70 -13.36 6.42 1.47
N ASP A 71 -12.21 6.87 1.97
CA ASP A 71 -11.23 7.59 1.20
C ASP A 71 -10.50 6.66 0.22
N PRO A 72 -10.07 7.15 -0.95
CA PRO A 72 -9.50 6.29 -1.99
C PRO A 72 -8.23 5.59 -1.53
N VAL A 73 -7.98 4.40 -2.07
CA VAL A 73 -6.65 3.79 -2.06
C VAL A 73 -5.86 4.34 -3.24
N VAL A 74 -4.67 4.86 -2.97
CA VAL A 74 -3.78 5.43 -3.98
C VAL A 74 -2.46 4.68 -3.95
N LEU A 75 -2.11 4.04 -5.06
CA LEU A 75 -0.76 3.50 -5.26
C LEU A 75 0.15 4.61 -5.77
N TRP A 76 1.31 4.77 -5.14
CA TRP A 76 2.39 5.66 -5.57
C TRP A 76 3.60 4.86 -6.04
N LEU A 77 4.13 5.24 -7.21
CA LEU A 77 5.32 4.66 -7.83
C LEU A 77 6.32 5.76 -8.22
N ASN A 78 7.54 5.72 -7.68
CA ASN A 78 8.64 6.48 -8.28
C ASN A 78 9.15 5.77 -9.56
N GLY A 79 9.91 6.49 -10.37
CA GLY A 79 10.37 6.04 -11.68
C GLY A 79 11.79 5.44 -11.70
N GLY A 80 12.68 6.08 -12.47
CA GLY A 80 14.05 5.61 -12.73
C GLY A 80 14.25 5.19 -14.19
N PRO A 81 14.04 3.92 -14.57
CA PRO A 81 13.52 2.80 -13.79
C PRO A 81 14.46 2.33 -12.68
N GLY A 82 13.92 1.93 -11.53
CA GLY A 82 14.69 1.34 -10.43
C GLY A 82 14.85 2.22 -9.18
N CYS A 83 14.18 3.37 -9.11
CA CYS A 83 14.17 4.22 -7.93
C CYS A 83 13.12 3.73 -6.92
N SER A 84 13.44 3.81 -5.63
CA SER A 84 12.52 3.40 -4.56
C SER A 84 11.33 4.37 -4.47
N SER A 85 10.13 3.83 -4.28
CA SER A 85 8.94 4.65 -4.01
C SER A 85 8.92 5.21 -2.59
N PHE A 86 9.84 4.73 -1.74
CA PHE A 86 10.09 5.34 -0.44
C PHE A 86 10.71 6.75 -0.56
N ASP A 87 11.21 7.12 -1.74
CA ASP A 87 11.60 8.51 -2.05
C ASP A 87 10.39 9.45 -1.92
N GLY A 88 9.25 9.09 -2.51
CA GLY A 88 7.99 9.83 -2.36
C GLY A 88 7.44 9.87 -0.94
N PHE A 89 7.75 8.85 -0.13
CA PHE A 89 7.41 8.84 1.29
C PHE A 89 8.27 9.83 2.08
N VAL A 90 9.58 9.91 1.80
CA VAL A 90 10.53 10.68 2.61
C VAL A 90 10.60 12.15 2.18
N TYR A 91 10.59 12.42 0.87
CA TYR A 91 10.95 13.73 0.33
C TYR A 91 9.83 14.47 -0.36
N GLU A 92 8.72 13.80 -0.67
CA GLU A 92 7.66 14.39 -1.49
C GLU A 92 6.38 14.63 -0.66
N HIS A 93 5.52 13.63 -0.55
CA HIS A 93 4.16 13.80 -0.02
C HIS A 93 3.78 12.75 1.04
N GLY A 94 4.78 12.07 1.62
CA GLY A 94 4.55 11.17 2.75
C GLY A 94 4.09 11.87 4.03
N PRO A 95 3.68 11.08 5.05
CA PRO A 95 3.06 11.59 6.28
C PRO A 95 4.01 12.42 7.16
N PHE A 96 5.32 12.35 6.91
CA PHE A 96 6.34 12.99 7.72
C PHE A 96 7.29 13.84 6.87
N ASN A 97 7.65 15.02 7.39
CA ASN A 97 8.79 15.80 6.95
C ASN A 97 10.03 15.33 7.71
N PHE A 98 11.11 15.06 6.97
CA PHE A 98 12.38 14.61 7.52
C PHE A 98 13.34 15.79 7.71
N VAL A 99 13.78 16.00 8.95
CA VAL A 99 14.83 16.97 9.28
C VAL A 99 16.13 16.21 9.48
N ALA A 100 17.10 16.49 8.60
CA ALA A 100 18.40 15.85 8.63
C ALA A 100 19.07 15.96 10.00
N ALA A 101 19.74 14.89 10.41
CA ALA A 101 20.49 14.87 11.65
C ALA A 101 21.65 15.88 11.61
N LYS A 102 21.93 16.53 12.74
CA LYS A 102 23.04 17.49 12.88
C LYS A 102 24.43 16.84 12.86
N SER A 103 24.50 15.52 13.04
CA SER A 103 25.72 14.73 12.96
C SER A 103 25.40 13.29 12.52
N LYS A 104 26.40 12.55 12.04
CA LYS A 104 26.23 11.19 11.50
C LYS A 104 25.79 10.15 12.55
N GLU A 105 26.01 10.44 13.83
CA GLU A 105 25.68 9.55 14.95
C GLU A 105 24.24 9.70 15.43
N LYS A 106 23.50 10.70 14.92
CA LYS A 106 22.11 10.97 15.32
C LYS A 106 21.15 10.56 14.20
N LEU A 107 19.96 10.13 14.59
CA LEU A 107 18.86 9.89 13.66
C LEU A 107 18.27 11.22 13.16
N PRO A 108 17.66 11.24 11.96
CA PRO A 108 16.84 12.36 11.54
C PRO A 108 15.66 12.55 12.51
N THR A 109 15.18 13.79 12.61
CA THR A 109 13.95 14.09 13.36
C THR A 109 12.78 14.19 12.38
N LEU A 110 11.65 13.58 12.74
CA LEU A 110 10.45 13.54 11.90
C LEU A 110 9.36 14.42 12.53
N HIS A 111 8.66 15.15 11.68
CA HIS A 111 7.47 15.94 12.03
C HIS A 111 6.34 15.63 11.07
N ASN A 112 5.08 15.78 11.50
CA ASN A 112 3.95 15.58 10.60
C ASN A 112 4.05 16.51 9.38
N ASN A 113 3.80 15.99 8.19
CA ASN A 113 3.67 16.77 6.98
C ASN A 113 2.21 17.28 6.84
N PRO A 114 1.95 18.59 6.95
CA PRO A 114 0.60 19.13 6.83
C PRO A 114 0.00 18.95 5.42
N TYR A 115 0.84 18.69 4.41
CA TYR A 115 0.44 18.52 3.01
C TYR A 115 0.53 17.06 2.54
N SER A 116 0.62 16.10 3.46
CA SER A 116 0.68 14.70 3.08
C SER A 116 -0.57 14.26 2.32
N TRP A 117 -0.39 13.37 1.34
CA TRP A 117 -1.51 12.75 0.66
C TRP A 117 -2.34 11.83 1.58
N SER A 118 -1.77 11.31 2.67
CA SER A 118 -2.52 10.54 3.69
C SER A 118 -3.65 11.33 4.35
N LYS A 119 -3.63 12.67 4.27
CA LYS A 119 -4.72 13.52 4.75
C LYS A 119 -6.07 13.17 4.12
N VAL A 120 -6.08 12.63 2.91
CA VAL A 120 -7.30 12.37 2.12
C VAL A 120 -7.30 11.05 1.35
N SER A 121 -6.27 10.20 1.52
CA SER A 121 -6.18 8.89 0.88
C SER A 121 -5.52 7.84 1.78
N ASN A 122 -5.81 6.58 1.48
CA ASN A 122 -5.06 5.43 1.93
C ASN A 122 -3.92 5.23 0.93
N ILE A 123 -2.67 5.54 1.27
CA ILE A 123 -1.57 5.60 0.29
C ILE A 123 -0.58 4.45 0.46
N ILE A 124 -0.29 3.77 -0.65
CA ILE A 124 0.66 2.67 -0.75
C ILE A 124 1.90 3.18 -1.51
N TYR A 125 3.05 3.14 -0.87
CA TYR A 125 4.36 3.36 -1.49
C TYR A 125 4.98 1.99 -1.79
N LEU A 126 5.08 1.63 -3.07
CA LEU A 126 5.54 0.31 -3.49
C LEU A 126 6.92 0.37 -4.14
N ASP A 127 7.90 -0.33 -3.58
CA ASP A 127 9.17 -0.53 -4.25
C ASP A 127 9.01 -1.57 -5.37
N SER A 128 8.97 -1.12 -6.62
CA SER A 128 8.81 -1.95 -7.81
C SER A 128 9.72 -1.43 -8.93
N PRO A 129 10.33 -2.30 -9.76
CA PRO A 129 10.24 -3.76 -9.76
C PRO A 129 11.08 -4.47 -8.68
N THR A 130 11.14 -5.81 -8.72
CA THR A 130 11.98 -6.61 -7.81
C THR A 130 13.45 -6.21 -7.88
N GLY A 131 14.08 -5.97 -6.73
CA GLY A 131 15.45 -5.46 -6.62
C GLY A 131 15.53 -3.96 -6.33
N VAL A 132 14.41 -3.23 -6.41
CA VAL A 132 14.33 -1.81 -6.05
C VAL A 132 14.19 -1.64 -4.54
N GLY A 133 14.95 -0.72 -3.97
CA GLY A 133 14.85 -0.34 -2.56
C GLY A 133 14.94 -1.56 -1.64
N LEU A 134 13.86 -1.85 -0.91
CA LEU A 134 13.79 -3.00 -0.01
C LEU A 134 13.22 -4.28 -0.67
N SER A 135 12.68 -4.21 -1.89
CA SER A 135 12.14 -5.35 -2.63
C SER A 135 13.25 -6.27 -3.14
N TYR A 136 13.06 -7.59 -3.01
CA TYR A 136 14.13 -8.56 -3.27
C TYR A 136 13.65 -9.92 -3.79
N SER A 137 14.60 -10.71 -4.26
CA SER A 137 14.48 -12.14 -4.55
C SER A 137 15.83 -12.80 -4.25
N LYS A 138 15.85 -13.98 -3.60
CA LYS A 138 17.12 -14.72 -3.43
C LYS A 138 17.67 -15.26 -4.75
N ASN A 139 16.79 -15.43 -5.75
CA ASN A 139 17.19 -15.73 -7.11
C ASN A 139 17.38 -14.43 -7.90
N THR A 140 18.63 -14.03 -8.11
CA THR A 140 19.00 -12.76 -8.77
C THR A 140 18.62 -12.71 -10.25
N THR A 141 18.34 -13.85 -10.89
CA THR A 141 17.85 -13.83 -12.29
C THR A 141 16.48 -13.16 -12.42
N LYS A 142 15.72 -13.07 -11.30
CA LYS A 142 14.42 -12.39 -11.23
C LYS A 142 14.51 -10.85 -11.22
N TYR A 143 15.71 -10.28 -11.21
CA TYR A 143 15.91 -8.82 -11.30
C TYR A 143 15.92 -8.32 -12.75
N SER A 144 16.12 -9.22 -13.72
CA SER A 144 15.94 -8.89 -15.13
C SER A 144 14.45 -8.79 -15.44
N THR A 145 14.01 -7.60 -15.88
CA THR A 145 12.60 -7.28 -16.09
C THR A 145 12.44 -6.23 -17.19
N GLY A 146 11.19 -5.93 -17.55
CA GLY A 146 10.80 -4.86 -18.47
C GLY A 146 9.35 -4.45 -18.22
N ASP A 147 8.86 -3.44 -18.94
CA ASP A 147 7.59 -2.76 -18.64
C ASP A 147 6.39 -3.70 -18.46
N VAL A 148 6.23 -4.68 -19.36
CA VAL A 148 5.13 -5.65 -19.32
C VAL A 148 5.21 -6.53 -18.07
N GLN A 149 6.41 -7.01 -17.72
CA GLN A 149 6.60 -7.85 -16.54
C GLN A 149 6.41 -7.03 -15.26
N THR A 150 6.90 -5.80 -15.21
CA THR A 150 6.71 -4.89 -14.07
C THR A 150 5.23 -4.57 -13.84
N ALA A 151 4.46 -4.34 -14.91
CA ALA A 151 3.02 -4.12 -14.81
C ALA A 151 2.29 -5.38 -14.31
N SER A 152 2.62 -6.55 -14.85
CA SER A 152 2.05 -7.84 -14.40
C SER A 152 2.38 -8.16 -12.94
N ASP A 153 3.63 -7.96 -12.53
CA ASP A 153 4.11 -8.18 -11.17
C ASP A 153 3.41 -7.24 -10.18
N THR A 154 3.26 -5.97 -10.56
CA THR A 154 2.60 -4.96 -9.72
C THR A 154 1.10 -5.22 -9.61
N HIS A 155 0.45 -5.72 -10.67
CA HIS A 155 -0.93 -6.17 -10.60
C HIS A 155 -1.08 -7.39 -9.68
N ALA A 156 -0.17 -8.37 -9.74
CA ALA A 156 -0.15 -9.51 -8.83
C ALA A 156 0.06 -9.09 -7.36
N PHE A 157 0.90 -8.08 -7.13
CA PHE A 157 1.03 -7.43 -5.82
C PHE A 157 -0.30 -6.87 -5.34
N LEU A 158 -1.00 -6.08 -6.16
CA LEU A 158 -2.27 -5.46 -5.77
C LEU A 158 -3.34 -6.49 -5.44
N LEU A 159 -3.46 -7.57 -6.22
CA LEU A 159 -4.43 -8.64 -5.95
C LEU A 159 -4.20 -9.24 -4.55
N LYS A 160 -2.94 -9.57 -4.23
CA LYS A 160 -2.56 -10.10 -2.91
C LYS A 160 -2.69 -9.07 -1.80
N TRP A 161 -2.38 -7.80 -2.07
CA TRP A 161 -2.52 -6.73 -1.09
C TRP A 161 -3.99 -6.56 -0.70
N PHE A 162 -4.91 -6.55 -1.66
CA PHE A 162 -6.34 -6.49 -1.36
C PHE A 162 -6.90 -7.78 -0.71
N GLU A 163 -6.20 -8.92 -0.82
CA GLU A 163 -6.51 -10.13 -0.03
C GLU A 163 -6.10 -9.97 1.44
N GLU A 164 -4.97 -9.30 1.72
CA GLU A 164 -4.50 -9.00 3.08
C GLU A 164 -5.25 -7.82 3.73
N PHE A 165 -5.79 -6.92 2.92
CA PHE A 165 -6.48 -5.69 3.33
C PHE A 165 -7.89 -5.60 2.71
N PRO A 166 -8.76 -6.61 2.91
CA PRO A 166 -10.08 -6.72 2.27
C PRO A 166 -11.03 -5.56 2.61
N GLU A 167 -10.85 -4.90 3.74
CA GLU A 167 -11.63 -3.73 4.16
C GLU A 167 -11.50 -2.54 3.19
N PHE A 168 -10.42 -2.48 2.40
CA PHE A 168 -10.21 -1.44 1.41
C PHE A 168 -10.68 -1.80 0.00
N GLN A 169 -11.17 -3.03 -0.22
CA GLN A 169 -11.53 -3.51 -1.55
C GLN A 169 -12.65 -2.68 -2.20
N ALA A 170 -13.57 -2.15 -1.39
CA ALA A 170 -14.67 -1.32 -1.87
C ALA A 170 -14.25 0.13 -2.21
N ASN A 171 -13.11 0.59 -1.68
CA ASN A 171 -12.65 1.96 -1.84
C ASN A 171 -12.30 2.24 -3.32
N PRO A 172 -12.52 3.47 -3.82
CA PRO A 172 -11.98 3.87 -5.12
C PRO A 172 -10.47 3.67 -5.16
N PHE A 173 -9.94 3.06 -6.22
CA PHE A 173 -8.51 2.82 -6.39
C PHE A 173 -7.94 3.67 -7.52
N TYR A 174 -6.81 4.34 -7.26
CA TYR A 174 -6.07 5.13 -8.23
C TYR A 174 -4.61 4.69 -8.30
N VAL A 175 -4.04 4.75 -9.51
CA VAL A 175 -2.61 4.56 -9.74
C VAL A 175 -1.98 5.93 -10.01
N SER A 176 -0.91 6.23 -9.30
CA SER A 176 -0.15 7.48 -9.41
C SER A 176 1.35 7.21 -9.39
N GLY A 177 2.14 8.17 -9.84
CA GLY A 177 3.59 8.08 -9.81
C GLY A 177 4.28 9.20 -10.57
N GLU A 178 5.61 9.21 -10.48
CA GLU A 178 6.48 10.22 -11.10
C GLU A 178 7.54 9.61 -12.05
N SER A 179 8.00 10.42 -13.01
CA SER A 179 9.15 10.12 -13.88
C SER A 179 8.88 8.91 -14.78
N TYR A 180 9.71 7.86 -14.75
CA TYR A 180 9.47 6.63 -15.50
C TYR A 180 8.16 5.93 -15.12
N ALA A 181 7.54 6.30 -13.99
CA ALA A 181 6.17 5.87 -13.72
C ALA A 181 5.15 6.40 -14.76
N GLY A 182 5.52 7.37 -15.60
CA GLY A 182 4.77 7.69 -16.82
C GLY A 182 4.61 6.51 -17.79
N ILE A 183 5.43 5.46 -17.66
CA ILE A 183 5.26 4.15 -18.30
C ILE A 183 4.55 3.17 -17.36
N TYR A 184 4.95 3.09 -16.08
CA TYR A 184 4.37 2.14 -15.12
C TYR A 184 2.87 2.36 -14.87
N VAL A 185 2.43 3.61 -14.68
CA VAL A 185 1.04 3.95 -14.40
C VAL A 185 0.10 3.49 -15.51
N PRO A 186 0.27 3.88 -16.80
CA PRO A 186 -0.65 3.45 -17.85
C PRO A 186 -0.57 1.95 -18.14
N THR A 187 0.61 1.33 -18.08
CA THR A 187 0.75 -0.12 -18.30
C THR A 187 0.08 -0.92 -17.20
N LEU A 188 0.23 -0.51 -15.93
CA LEU A 188 -0.46 -1.12 -14.80
C LEU A 188 -1.97 -0.91 -14.88
N ALA A 189 -2.44 0.30 -15.18
CA ALA A 189 -3.87 0.57 -15.34
C ALA A 189 -4.48 -0.32 -16.43
N PHE A 190 -3.75 -0.57 -17.53
CA PHE A 190 -4.15 -1.52 -18.56
C PHE A 190 -4.22 -2.97 -18.04
N GLU A 191 -3.23 -3.43 -17.28
CA GLU A 191 -3.26 -4.76 -16.64
C GLU A 191 -4.45 -4.95 -15.70
N ILE A 192 -4.74 -3.94 -14.86
CA ILE A 192 -5.89 -3.95 -13.96
C ILE A 192 -7.20 -3.99 -14.76
N ALA A 193 -7.33 -3.17 -15.81
CA ALA A 193 -8.51 -3.15 -16.66
C ALA A 193 -8.77 -4.51 -17.33
N LYS A 194 -7.72 -5.23 -17.76
CA LYS A 194 -7.84 -6.63 -18.21
C LYS A 194 -8.33 -7.55 -17.10
N GLY A 195 -7.79 -7.44 -15.88
CA GLY A 195 -8.24 -8.18 -14.72
C GLY A 195 -9.73 -7.98 -14.42
N ILE A 196 -10.21 -6.73 -14.48
CA ILE A 196 -11.63 -6.39 -14.29
C ILE A 196 -12.51 -7.06 -15.36
N ARG A 197 -12.12 -6.98 -16.64
CA ARG A 197 -12.86 -7.61 -17.75
C ARG A 197 -12.93 -9.14 -17.61
N SER A 198 -11.86 -9.74 -17.11
CA SER A 198 -11.76 -11.18 -16.86
C SER A 198 -12.36 -11.61 -15.51
N LEU A 199 -12.91 -10.67 -14.72
CA LEU A 199 -13.46 -10.89 -13.38
C LEU A 199 -12.46 -11.54 -12.41
N THR A 200 -11.17 -11.26 -12.58
CA THR A 200 -10.10 -11.68 -11.65
C THR A 200 -10.43 -11.18 -10.24
N LYS A 201 -10.23 -12.03 -9.24
CA LYS A 201 -10.50 -11.72 -7.82
C LYS A 201 -9.20 -11.45 -7.07
N PRO A 202 -9.18 -10.50 -6.13
CA PRO A 202 -10.23 -9.49 -5.87
C PRO A 202 -10.42 -8.52 -7.05
N VAL A 203 -11.67 -8.09 -7.32
CA VAL A 203 -11.92 -7.08 -8.36
C VAL A 203 -11.54 -5.71 -7.79
N ILE A 204 -10.57 -5.05 -8.42
CA ILE A 204 -10.08 -3.73 -8.03
C ILE A 204 -11.04 -2.65 -8.54
N ASN A 205 -11.47 -1.74 -7.68
CA ASN A 205 -12.37 -0.62 -8.01
C ASN A 205 -11.60 0.56 -8.64
N LEU A 206 -10.91 0.31 -9.76
CA LEU A 206 -10.14 1.31 -10.50
C LEU A 206 -11.03 2.48 -10.97
N LYS A 207 -10.55 3.72 -10.80
CA LYS A 207 -11.21 4.96 -11.23
C LYS A 207 -10.39 5.79 -12.20
#